data_AF-A0A178HYP2-F1
#
_entry.id   AF-A0A178HYP2-F1
#
_cell.length_a   1.000
_cell.length_b   1.000
_cell.length_c   1.000
_cell.angle_alpha   90.00
_cell.angle_beta   90.00
_cell.angle_gamma   90.00
#
_symmetry.space_group_name_H-M   'P 1'
#
loop_
_entity.id
_entity.type
_entity.pdbx_description
1 polymer ?
#
loop_
_entity_poly.entity_id
_entity_poly.type
_entity_poly.pdbx_seq_one_letter_code
_entity_poly.pdbx_strand_id
1 'polypeptide(L)'
;MRFLFPILLAALLFPAPALADPVNVAFNAAITAFERAGPRLAASEMGVDVTAYGDALTLGRFTSAYWGGEIGLDVAESRQADRDCARFAAYVRIPPQDGRVGLVICPQFSAEGTDALRRLTILHEMVHVVAGPDECRAMAFAARIEHLALGSFTPVERYWQANDCAASAFRLP
;
A
#
# COMPACT_ATOMS: atom_id res chain seq x y z
N MET A 1 -32.29 35.78 47.64
CA MET A 1 -31.59 34.47 47.65
C MET A 1 -32.59 33.36 47.35
N ARG A 2 -32.49 32.72 46.18
CA ARG A 2 -32.75 31.28 45.95
C ARG A 2 -32.59 31.00 44.46
N PHE A 3 -31.49 30.31 44.16
CA PHE A 3 -31.06 29.88 42.84
C PHE A 3 -32.02 28.81 42.30
N LEU A 4 -32.59 29.04 41.12
CA LEU A 4 -33.22 28.00 40.31
C LEU A 4 -32.12 27.37 39.45
N PHE A 5 -31.85 26.10 39.72
CA PHE A 5 -30.96 25.22 38.97
C PHE A 5 -31.31 25.19 37.48
N PRO A 6 -30.35 25.41 36.55
CA PRO A 6 -30.55 25.03 35.16
C PRO A 6 -30.36 23.52 35.03
N ILE A 7 -31.43 22.85 34.61
CA ILE A 7 -31.47 21.42 34.30
C ILE A 7 -30.77 21.19 32.95
N LEU A 8 -29.75 20.33 33.02
CA LEU A 8 -29.23 19.42 31.98
C LEU A 8 -29.45 19.83 30.51
N LEU A 9 -28.44 20.47 29.94
CA LEU A 9 -28.19 20.49 28.49
C LEU A 9 -26.94 19.63 28.20
N ALA A 10 -27.00 18.32 28.47
CA ALA A 10 -25.85 17.40 28.38
C ALA A 10 -26.14 16.16 27.51
N ALA A 11 -26.88 16.31 26.41
CA ALA A 11 -27.44 15.17 25.68
C ALA A 11 -27.18 15.11 24.16
N LEU A 12 -26.17 15.80 23.59
CA LEU A 12 -25.95 15.76 22.13
C LEU A 12 -24.48 15.84 21.64
N LEU A 13 -23.50 15.41 22.44
CA LEU A 13 -22.12 15.23 21.96
C LEU A 13 -21.77 13.74 21.89
N PHE A 14 -22.53 12.97 21.10
CA PHE A 14 -22.00 11.71 20.59
C PHE A 14 -21.10 12.07 19.40
N PRO A 15 -19.76 11.92 19.49
CA PRO A 15 -18.92 12.07 18.32
C PRO A 15 -19.37 11.01 17.31
N ALA A 16 -19.86 11.44 16.16
CA ALA A 16 -20.03 10.53 15.03
C ALA A 16 -18.66 9.87 14.79
N PRO A 17 -18.58 8.54 14.59
CA PRO A 17 -17.34 7.92 14.21
C PRO A 17 -16.87 8.58 12.91
N ALA A 18 -15.74 9.30 12.96
CA ALA A 18 -15.11 9.76 11.75
C ALA A 18 -14.79 8.51 10.92
N LEU A 19 -15.40 8.39 9.74
CA LEU A 19 -15.07 7.32 8.80
C LEU A 19 -13.59 7.48 8.46
N ALA A 20 -12.78 6.51 8.85
CA ALA A 20 -11.36 6.54 8.57
C ALA A 20 -11.15 6.47 7.05
N ASP A 21 -10.28 7.32 6.53
CA ASP A 21 -9.92 7.33 5.11
C ASP A 21 -9.33 5.95 4.70
N PRO A 22 -9.96 5.24 3.75
CA PRO A 22 -9.52 3.92 3.30
C PRO A 22 -8.06 3.87 2.84
N VAL A 23 -7.54 4.96 2.26
CA VAL A 23 -6.16 5.04 1.78
C VAL A 23 -5.20 5.04 2.95
N ASN A 24 -5.39 5.96 3.89
CA ASN A 24 -4.60 6.02 5.12
C ASN A 24 -4.67 4.71 5.93
N VAL A 25 -5.85 4.08 6.03
CA VAL A 25 -6.01 2.78 6.70
C VAL A 25 -5.16 1.71 6.01
N ALA A 26 -5.15 1.68 4.67
CA ALA A 26 -4.40 0.69 3.91
C ALA A 26 -2.88 0.88 4.02
N PHE A 27 -2.39 2.12 3.96
CA PHE A 27 -0.97 2.43 4.19
C PHE A 27 -0.54 2.01 5.59
N ASN A 28 -1.31 2.36 6.63
CA ASN A 28 -1.01 1.96 8.00
C ASN A 28 -1.00 0.43 8.16
N ALA A 29 -1.92 -0.28 7.51
CA ALA A 29 -1.96 -1.73 7.50
C ALA A 29 -0.74 -2.34 6.77
N ALA A 30 -0.31 -1.73 5.66
CA ALA A 30 0.89 -2.15 4.92
C ALA A 30 2.17 -1.92 5.73
N ILE A 31 2.32 -0.74 6.35
CA ILE A 31 3.43 -0.42 7.27
C ILE A 31 3.49 -1.43 8.41
N THR A 32 2.36 -1.65 9.10
CA THR A 32 2.29 -2.61 10.22
C THR A 32 2.68 -4.03 9.79
N ALA A 33 2.24 -4.47 8.60
CA ALA A 33 2.61 -5.77 8.07
C ALA A 33 4.11 -5.83 7.74
N PHE A 34 4.66 -4.79 7.11
CA PHE A 34 6.07 -4.71 6.79
C PHE A 34 6.94 -4.73 8.05
N GLU A 35 6.61 -3.94 9.07
CA GLU A 35 7.35 -3.91 10.35
C GLU A 35 7.37 -5.27 11.06
N ARG A 36 6.25 -6.01 11.02
CA ARG A 36 6.18 -7.37 11.58
C ARG A 36 6.99 -8.38 10.76
N ALA A 37 7.01 -8.24 9.44
CA ALA A 37 7.79 -9.11 8.55
C ALA A 37 9.29 -8.79 8.59
N GLY A 38 9.65 -7.53 8.81
CA GLY A 38 10.99 -6.96 8.68
C GLY A 38 12.11 -7.78 9.31
N PRO A 39 12.01 -8.20 10.59
CA PRO A 39 13.05 -9.00 11.25
C PRO A 39 13.35 -10.36 10.58
N ARG A 40 12.47 -10.83 9.69
CA ARG A 40 12.58 -12.12 8.98
C ARG A 40 12.90 -11.96 7.50
N LEU A 41 12.99 -10.72 6.99
CA LEU A 41 13.36 -10.44 5.60
C LEU A 41 14.89 -10.35 5.47
N ALA A 42 15.44 -10.85 4.36
CA ALA A 42 16.83 -10.58 4.03
C ALA A 42 17.02 -9.10 3.64
N ALA A 43 18.26 -8.59 3.68
CA ALA A 43 18.54 -7.20 3.29
C ALA A 43 18.11 -6.89 1.84
N SER A 44 18.26 -7.89 0.95
CA SER A 44 17.59 -7.91 -0.34
C SER A 44 16.78 -9.20 -0.46
N GLU A 45 15.50 -9.07 -0.77
CA GLU A 45 14.56 -10.18 -0.90
C GLU A 45 13.90 -10.08 -2.28
N MET A 46 14.02 -11.13 -3.10
CA MET A 46 13.52 -11.15 -4.49
C MET A 46 14.01 -9.98 -5.37
N GLY A 47 15.19 -9.43 -5.06
CA GLY A 47 15.76 -8.27 -5.77
C GLY A 47 15.16 -6.92 -5.33
N VAL A 48 14.35 -6.89 -4.27
CA VAL A 48 13.89 -5.67 -3.61
C VAL A 48 14.86 -5.34 -2.48
N ASP A 49 15.37 -4.11 -2.44
CA ASP A 49 16.11 -3.59 -1.28
C ASP A 49 15.11 -3.30 -0.15
N VAL A 50 15.23 -4.04 0.96
CA VAL A 50 14.25 -4.01 2.06
C VAL A 50 14.33 -2.70 2.85
N THR A 51 15.51 -2.09 2.96
CA THR A 51 15.66 -0.78 3.60
C THR A 51 15.03 0.29 2.73
N ALA A 52 15.35 0.32 1.44
CA ALA A 52 14.75 1.28 0.50
C ALA A 52 13.23 1.14 0.43
N TYR A 53 12.72 -0.09 0.47
CA TYR A 53 11.27 -0.34 0.52
C TYR A 53 10.62 0.18 1.81
N GLY A 54 11.23 -0.08 2.97
CA GLY A 54 10.77 0.44 4.24
C GLY A 54 10.75 1.97 4.29
N ASP A 55 11.83 2.61 3.83
CA ASP A 55 11.95 4.07 3.77
C ASP A 55 10.92 4.67 2.80
N ALA A 56 10.73 4.08 1.62
CA ALA A 56 9.72 4.52 0.67
C ALA A 56 8.31 4.44 1.27
N LEU A 57 8.00 3.33 1.95
CA LEU A 57 6.67 3.06 2.53
C LEU A 57 6.37 3.95 3.75
N THR A 58 7.36 4.25 4.58
CA THR A 58 7.16 4.97 5.86
C THR A 58 7.52 6.45 5.81
N LEU A 59 8.55 6.82 5.05
CA LEU A 59 9.08 8.18 4.96
C LEU A 59 8.69 8.89 3.66
N GLY A 60 8.21 8.15 2.66
CA GLY A 60 7.90 8.69 1.34
C GLY A 60 9.14 9.14 0.57
N ARG A 61 10.32 8.65 0.94
CA ARG A 61 11.59 8.89 0.25
C ARG A 61 12.57 7.77 0.53
N PHE A 62 13.46 7.48 -0.40
CA PHE A 62 14.43 6.38 -0.27
C PHE A 62 15.63 6.59 -1.19
N THR A 63 16.75 5.96 -0.87
CA THR A 63 17.88 5.85 -1.80
C THR A 63 17.66 4.64 -2.70
N SER A 64 17.71 4.82 -4.02
CA SER A 64 17.47 3.75 -4.99
C SER A 64 18.72 3.40 -5.77
N ALA A 65 19.15 2.14 -5.69
CA ALA A 65 20.13 1.58 -6.62
C ALA A 65 19.52 1.35 -8.01
N TYR A 66 18.23 1.07 -8.10
CA TYR A 66 17.53 0.77 -9.35
C TYR A 66 17.31 2.02 -10.20
N TRP A 67 16.84 3.11 -9.59
CA TRP A 67 16.60 4.39 -10.28
C TRP A 67 17.81 5.34 -10.23
N GLY A 68 18.71 5.13 -9.27
CA GLY A 68 19.86 6.00 -9.01
C GLY A 68 19.52 7.20 -8.13
N GLY A 69 20.27 7.38 -7.04
CA GLY A 69 20.15 8.55 -6.16
C GLY A 69 18.97 8.47 -5.17
N GLU A 70 18.61 9.62 -4.59
CA GLU A 70 17.45 9.74 -3.71
C GLU A 70 16.18 9.94 -4.54
N ILE A 71 15.14 9.19 -4.22
CA ILE A 71 13.83 9.22 -4.89
C ILE A 71 12.75 9.56 -3.86
N GLY A 72 11.89 10.51 -4.21
CA GLY A 72 10.67 10.81 -3.47
C GLY A 72 9.48 9.99 -3.98
N LEU A 73 8.60 9.59 -3.07
CA LEU A 73 7.28 9.07 -3.41
C LEU A 73 6.29 10.23 -3.47
N ASP A 74 5.48 10.26 -4.53
CA ASP A 74 4.34 11.17 -4.67
C ASP A 74 3.05 10.36 -4.70
N VAL A 75 2.24 10.43 -3.64
CA VAL A 75 0.97 9.73 -3.58
C VAL A 75 -0.15 10.68 -3.98
N ALA A 76 -0.88 10.32 -5.04
CA ALA A 76 -1.99 11.10 -5.55
C ALA A 76 -3.27 10.27 -5.59
N GLU A 77 -4.37 10.80 -5.09
CA GLU A 77 -5.69 10.20 -5.26
C GLU A 77 -6.37 10.77 -6.51
N SER A 78 -6.71 9.89 -7.45
CA SER A 78 -7.51 10.28 -8.61
C SER A 78 -8.99 10.34 -8.23
N ARG A 79 -9.63 11.48 -8.54
CA ARG A 79 -11.09 11.64 -8.40
C ARG A 79 -11.86 11.13 -9.62
N GLN A 80 -11.16 10.78 -10.71
CA GLN A 80 -11.77 10.38 -11.97
C GLN A 80 -11.30 8.97 -12.36
N ALA A 81 -12.23 8.15 -12.84
CA ALA A 81 -11.91 6.90 -13.50
C ALA A 81 -11.45 7.18 -14.94
N ASP A 82 -10.30 7.83 -15.07
CA ASP A 82 -9.60 7.96 -16.35
C ASP A 82 -9.19 6.58 -16.92
N ARG A 83 -8.52 6.55 -18.07
CA ARG A 83 -8.22 5.30 -18.79
C ARG A 83 -7.54 4.25 -17.90
N ASP A 84 -6.62 4.66 -17.03
CA ASP A 84 -5.88 3.75 -16.15
C ASP A 84 -6.69 3.41 -14.90
N CYS A 85 -7.33 4.39 -14.26
CA CYS A 85 -8.20 4.16 -13.11
C CYS A 85 -9.53 3.44 -13.44
N ALA A 86 -9.85 3.24 -14.72
CA ALA A 86 -10.92 2.34 -15.15
C ALA A 86 -10.54 0.86 -14.98
N ARG A 87 -9.25 0.54 -14.90
CA ARG A 87 -8.73 -0.84 -14.94
C ARG A 87 -8.06 -1.28 -13.64
N PHE A 88 -7.54 -0.33 -12.87
CA PHE A 88 -6.70 -0.62 -11.71
C PHE A 88 -7.24 0.08 -10.44
N ALA A 89 -6.98 -0.54 -9.29
CA ALA A 89 -7.22 0.07 -7.99
C ALA A 89 -6.13 1.08 -7.62
N ALA A 90 -4.89 0.84 -8.05
CA ALA A 90 -3.79 1.77 -7.98
C ALA A 90 -2.81 1.48 -9.12
N TYR A 91 -1.91 2.40 -9.41
CA TYR A 91 -0.80 2.16 -10.33
C TYR A 91 0.37 3.09 -10.03
N VAL A 92 1.58 2.69 -10.44
CA VAL A 92 2.78 3.52 -10.34
C VAL A 92 3.16 4.11 -11.70
N ARG A 93 3.41 5.41 -11.73
CA ARG A 93 4.02 6.13 -12.85
C ARG A 93 5.52 5.97 -12.79
N ILE A 94 6.04 5.12 -13.66
CA ILE A 94 7.47 4.86 -13.86
C ILE A 94 7.89 5.20 -15.31
N PRO A 95 9.15 5.58 -15.57
CA PRO A 95 10.21 5.83 -14.58
C PRO A 95 9.95 7.09 -13.74
N PRO A 96 10.72 7.32 -12.66
CA PRO A 96 10.64 8.56 -11.89
C PRO A 96 10.79 9.81 -12.77
N GLN A 97 10.05 10.87 -12.43
CA GLN A 97 10.13 12.19 -13.05
C GLN A 97 10.58 13.20 -12.00
N ASP A 98 11.59 14.00 -12.32
CA ASP A 98 12.15 15.01 -11.40
C ASP A 98 12.52 14.44 -10.00
N GLY A 99 13.08 13.22 -9.99
CA GLY A 99 13.46 12.52 -8.75
C GLY A 99 12.27 11.99 -7.95
N ARG A 100 11.07 11.90 -8.54
CA ARG A 100 9.85 11.42 -7.86
C ARG A 100 9.17 10.31 -8.64
N VAL A 101 8.71 9.29 -7.94
CA VAL A 101 7.84 8.24 -8.48
C VAL A 101 6.41 8.51 -8.01
N GLY A 102 5.46 8.53 -8.94
CA GLY A 102 4.05 8.77 -8.62
C GLY A 102 3.29 7.48 -8.37
N LEU A 103 2.74 7.30 -7.18
CA LEU A 103 1.74 6.27 -6.87
C LEU A 103 0.34 6.91 -6.95
N VAL A 104 -0.48 6.41 -7.86
CA VAL A 104 -1.84 6.88 -8.07
C VAL A 104 -2.82 5.90 -7.44
N ILE A 105 -3.65 6.39 -6.54
CA ILE A 105 -4.76 5.64 -5.96
C ILE A 105 -6.04 5.96 -6.73
N CYS A 106 -6.70 4.94 -7.25
CA CYS A 106 -7.89 5.08 -8.09
C CYS A 106 -9.19 4.91 -7.28
N PRO A 107 -10.34 5.41 -7.76
CA PRO A 107 -11.61 5.32 -7.03
C PRO A 107 -12.02 3.90 -6.63
N GLN A 108 -11.67 2.89 -7.45
CA GLN A 108 -11.97 1.49 -7.18
C GLN A 108 -11.27 0.97 -5.91
N PHE A 109 -10.14 1.56 -5.51
CA PHE A 109 -9.44 1.22 -4.27
C PHE A 109 -10.35 1.36 -3.05
N SER A 110 -11.10 2.45 -2.99
CA SER A 110 -11.93 2.84 -1.86
C SER A 110 -13.38 2.32 -1.97
N ALA A 111 -13.68 1.50 -2.98
CA ALA A 111 -15.01 0.89 -3.12
C ALA A 111 -15.31 -0.08 -1.97
N GLU A 112 -16.59 -0.25 -1.64
CA GLU A 112 -17.02 -1.21 -0.61
C GLU A 112 -16.62 -2.64 -0.99
N GLY A 113 -16.23 -3.45 0.00
CA GLY A 113 -15.86 -4.85 -0.20
C GLY A 113 -14.44 -5.10 -0.69
N THR A 114 -13.62 -4.06 -0.87
CA THR A 114 -12.20 -4.18 -1.27
C THR A 114 -11.24 -4.21 -0.08
N ASP A 115 -11.74 -4.14 1.15
CA ASP A 115 -10.94 -3.97 2.38
C ASP A 115 -9.79 -4.99 2.50
N ALA A 116 -10.06 -6.25 2.15
CA ALA A 116 -9.08 -7.33 2.21
C ALA A 116 -7.91 -7.14 1.22
N LEU A 117 -8.15 -6.44 0.09
CA LEU A 117 -7.18 -6.27 -0.98
C LEU A 117 -6.33 -5.01 -0.83
N ARG A 118 -6.83 -3.97 -0.16
CA ARG A 118 -6.15 -2.65 -0.12
C ARG A 118 -4.73 -2.73 0.42
N ARG A 119 -4.49 -3.50 1.49
CA ARG A 119 -3.16 -3.73 2.04
C ARG A 119 -2.23 -4.40 1.03
N LEU A 120 -2.70 -5.48 0.38
CA LEU A 120 -1.94 -6.17 -0.65
C LEU A 120 -1.60 -5.22 -1.80
N THR A 121 -2.56 -4.41 -2.26
CA THR A 121 -2.35 -3.41 -3.32
C THR A 121 -1.24 -2.43 -2.95
N ILE A 122 -1.26 -1.84 -1.75
CA ILE A 122 -0.17 -0.94 -1.32
C ILE A 122 1.17 -1.68 -1.29
N LEU A 123 1.22 -2.89 -0.70
CA LEU A 123 2.46 -3.67 -0.66
C LEU A 123 3.00 -3.98 -2.07
N HIS A 124 2.11 -4.29 -3.00
CA HIS A 124 2.43 -4.60 -4.39
C HIS A 124 2.97 -3.36 -5.14
N GLU A 125 2.23 -2.26 -5.14
CA GLU A 125 2.62 -1.04 -5.86
C GLU A 125 3.94 -0.47 -5.31
N MET A 126 4.20 -0.60 -4.01
CA MET A 126 5.46 -0.14 -3.42
C MET A 126 6.68 -0.92 -3.93
N VAL A 127 6.51 -2.15 -4.41
CA VAL A 127 7.60 -2.86 -5.11
C VAL A 127 7.88 -2.21 -6.46
N HIS A 128 6.86 -1.76 -7.19
CA HIS A 128 7.06 -1.02 -8.44
C HIS A 128 7.75 0.32 -8.20
N VAL A 129 7.43 1.00 -7.10
CA VAL A 129 8.11 2.22 -6.68
C VAL A 129 9.61 2.00 -6.51
N VAL A 130 10.01 0.89 -5.87
CA VAL A 130 11.40 0.69 -5.43
C VAL A 130 12.24 -0.08 -6.43
N ALA A 131 11.65 -1.09 -7.10
CA ALA A 131 12.36 -2.10 -7.88
C ALA A 131 11.91 -2.17 -9.35
N GLY A 132 10.90 -1.39 -9.78
CA GLY A 132 10.46 -1.35 -11.18
C GLY A 132 9.36 -2.36 -11.56
N PRO A 133 9.07 -2.55 -12.86
CA PRO A 133 7.78 -3.01 -13.38
C PRO A 133 7.46 -4.51 -13.27
N ASP A 134 8.30 -5.33 -12.65
CA ASP A 134 8.07 -6.78 -12.63
C ASP A 134 6.89 -7.16 -11.71
N GLU A 135 5.74 -7.44 -12.31
CA GLU A 135 4.47 -7.81 -11.66
C GLU A 135 4.61 -9.06 -10.78
N CYS A 136 5.36 -10.05 -11.25
CA CYS A 136 5.54 -11.32 -10.54
C CYS A 136 6.42 -11.15 -9.30
N ARG A 137 7.47 -10.33 -9.40
CA ARG A 137 8.27 -9.91 -8.24
C ARG A 137 7.41 -9.14 -7.24
N ALA A 138 6.66 -8.16 -7.71
CA ALA A 138 5.84 -7.31 -6.86
C ALA A 138 4.82 -8.13 -6.07
N MET A 139 4.12 -9.05 -6.74
CA MET A 139 3.15 -9.92 -6.08
C MET A 139 3.80 -10.94 -5.14
N ALA A 140 4.91 -11.56 -5.54
CA ALA A 140 5.60 -12.53 -4.70
C ALA A 140 6.16 -11.90 -3.41
N PHE A 141 6.76 -10.71 -3.52
CA PHE A 141 7.29 -9.98 -2.38
C PHE A 141 6.16 -9.49 -1.46
N ALA A 142 5.07 -8.95 -2.01
CA ALA A 142 3.90 -8.56 -1.23
C ALA A 142 3.32 -9.76 -0.46
N ALA A 143 3.09 -10.90 -1.14
CA ALA A 143 2.62 -12.14 -0.51
C ALA A 143 3.57 -12.64 0.58
N ARG A 144 4.89 -12.52 0.37
CA ARG A 144 5.92 -12.86 1.37
C ARG A 144 5.78 -12.00 2.62
N ILE A 145 5.60 -10.68 2.49
CA ILE A 145 5.34 -9.80 3.64
C ILE A 145 4.10 -10.26 4.39
N GLU A 146 2.99 -10.51 3.69
CA GLU A 146 1.75 -10.95 4.35
C GLU A 146 1.95 -12.26 5.11
N HIS A 147 2.55 -13.26 4.46
CA HIS A 147 2.81 -14.56 5.06
C HIS A 147 3.70 -14.45 6.31
N LEU A 148 4.75 -13.64 6.26
CA LEU A 148 5.64 -13.44 7.41
C LEU A 148 4.96 -12.70 8.56
N ALA A 149 4.10 -11.73 8.25
CA ALA A 149 3.44 -10.86 9.22
C ALA A 149 2.17 -11.47 9.85
N LEU A 150 1.44 -12.27 9.08
CA LEU A 150 0.08 -12.75 9.40
C LEU A 150 -0.02 -14.27 9.45
N GLY A 151 0.99 -15.01 8.98
CA GLY A 151 0.96 -16.47 8.84
C GLY A 151 0.20 -16.97 7.60
N SER A 152 -0.43 -16.08 6.85
CA SER A 152 -1.10 -16.36 5.59
C SER A 152 -0.96 -15.16 4.64
N PHE A 153 -1.28 -15.35 3.37
CA PHE A 153 -1.33 -14.26 2.39
C PHE A 153 -2.66 -14.31 1.63
N THR A 154 -3.00 -13.17 1.05
CA THR A 154 -4.21 -12.96 0.28
C THR A 154 -4.17 -13.83 -0.99
N PRO A 155 -5.20 -14.64 -1.28
CA PRO A 155 -5.24 -15.47 -2.49
C PRO A 155 -5.17 -14.62 -3.76
N VAL A 156 -4.22 -14.94 -4.65
CA VAL A 156 -3.87 -14.15 -5.84
C VAL A 156 -3.77 -15.02 -7.10
N GLU A 157 -4.36 -16.21 -7.10
CA GLU A 157 -4.18 -17.22 -8.17
C GLU A 157 -4.58 -16.67 -9.54
N ARG A 158 -5.69 -15.92 -9.61
CA ARG A 158 -6.14 -15.30 -10.87
C ARG A 158 -5.13 -14.28 -11.40
N TYR A 159 -4.61 -13.43 -10.52
CA TYR A 159 -3.60 -12.44 -10.87
C TYR A 159 -2.29 -13.13 -11.30
N TRP A 160 -1.87 -14.14 -10.54
CA TRP A 160 -0.65 -14.91 -10.80
C TRP A 160 -0.69 -15.62 -12.17
N GLN A 161 -1.84 -16.20 -12.52
CA GLN A 161 -2.07 -16.81 -13.83
C GLN A 161 -2.14 -15.78 -14.95
N ALA A 162 -2.84 -14.65 -14.74
CA ALA A 162 -3.00 -13.61 -15.76
C ALA A 162 -1.66 -12.98 -16.19
N ASN A 163 -0.67 -12.96 -15.29
CA ASN A 163 0.67 -12.44 -15.55
C ASN A 163 1.70 -13.54 -15.89
N ASP A 164 1.26 -14.78 -16.13
CA ASP A 164 2.11 -15.95 -16.41
C ASP A 164 3.27 -16.14 -15.40
N CYS A 165 3.00 -15.83 -14.12
CA CYS A 165 4.06 -15.82 -13.11
C CYS A 165 4.58 -17.22 -12.76
N ALA A 166 3.88 -18.28 -13.17
CA ALA A 166 4.37 -19.65 -13.07
C ALA A 166 5.63 -19.90 -13.92
N ALA A 167 5.78 -19.17 -15.04
CA ALA A 167 6.97 -19.22 -15.90
C ALA A 167 8.10 -18.30 -15.41
N SER A 168 7.84 -17.42 -14.43
CA SER A 168 8.83 -16.48 -13.89
C SER A 168 9.85 -17.15 -12.95
N ALA A 169 10.84 -16.38 -12.48
CA ALA A 169 11.76 -16.81 -11.42
C ALA A 169 11.18 -16.71 -10.00
N PHE A 170 10.03 -16.04 -9.82
CA PHE A 170 9.45 -15.75 -8.51
C PHE A 170 8.45 -16.83 -8.08
N ARG A 171 8.26 -16.99 -6.77
CA ARG A 171 7.37 -18.00 -6.18
C ARG A 171 6.56 -17.38 -5.04
N LEU A 172 5.30 -17.78 -4.94
CA LEU A 172 4.47 -17.49 -3.77
C LEU A 172 4.91 -18.36 -2.57
N PRO A 173 4.76 -17.86 -1.32
CA PRO A 173 5.14 -18.57 -0.10
C PRO A 173 4.21 -19.73 0.27
#